data_AF-A0A932RAY6-F1
#
_entry.id   AF-A0A932RAY6-F1
#
_cell.length_a   1.000
_cell.length_b   1.000
_cell.length_c   1.000
_cell.angle_alpha   90.00
_cell.angle_beta   90.00
_cell.angle_gamma   90.00
#
_symmetry.space_group_name_H-M   'P 1'
#
loop_
_entity.id
_entity.type
_entity.pdbx_description
1 polymer ?
#
loop_
_entity_poly.entity_id
_entity_poly.type
_entity_poly.pdbx_seq_one_letter_code
_entity_poly.pdbx_strand_id
1 'polypeptide(L)'
;MPGDLSASPEHPRLSSDYEPGTAEASSVIELVREVVCGARQTTEDSAAASNTASMVVMNVRMVSGMMGEMVRGISEIKTCVQQSQEAAARAVAQSSQTSERIELLTRALDQIALTAKLIDNIAQETNMLSLNAAIEAARAGQAGKGFAVVAGEVKALSKQTSKATEDINQQLRSIRQANSELATSVAAVNQDFATIQTAVAGVTTAVGEYDGSLKTITEYAQQAADSVEGIASILDHTAAAARAIVEKFQHFEKRSTTEEPN
;
A
#
# COMPACT_ATOMS: atom_id res chain seq x y z
N MET A 1 -19.28 87.40 67.25
CA MET A 1 -17.99 88.05 67.52
C MET A 1 -17.10 87.85 66.30
N PRO A 2 -16.38 88.89 65.89
CA PRO A 2 -16.48 89.70 64.66
C PRO A 2 -15.69 89.09 63.48
N GLY A 3 -15.82 89.48 62.21
CA GLY A 3 -16.21 90.76 61.60
C GLY A 3 -14.97 91.55 61.17
N ASP A 4 -14.60 91.48 59.88
CA ASP A 4 -13.97 92.56 59.06
C ASP A 4 -13.82 92.05 57.61
N LEU A 5 -14.45 92.54 56.54
CA LEU A 5 -14.56 93.88 55.90
C LEU A 5 -13.25 94.45 55.32
N SER A 6 -13.19 94.43 53.98
CA SER A 6 -12.57 95.38 53.02
C SER A 6 -12.04 94.58 51.81
N ALA A 7 -12.22 94.91 50.53
CA ALA A 7 -12.72 96.09 49.82
C ALA A 7 -13.18 95.67 48.39
N SER A 8 -14.03 96.47 47.74
CA SER A 8 -14.23 96.54 46.27
C SER A 8 -13.50 97.81 45.73
N PRO A 9 -13.28 98.09 44.41
CA PRO A 9 -14.08 97.70 43.23
C PRO A 9 -13.34 97.56 41.84
N GLU A 10 -14.14 97.43 40.78
CA GLU A 10 -13.96 97.73 39.33
C GLU A 10 -13.72 96.60 38.28
N HIS A 11 -14.66 96.55 37.31
CA HIS A 11 -14.79 95.66 36.15
C HIS A 11 -14.00 96.19 34.92
N PRO A 12 -13.71 95.36 33.87
CA PRO A 12 -14.63 95.27 32.73
C PRO A 12 -14.73 93.89 32.04
N ARG A 13 -15.84 93.77 31.30
CA ARG A 13 -16.31 92.71 30.40
C ARG A 13 -15.27 92.23 29.39
N LEU A 14 -15.35 90.96 28.95
CA LEU A 14 -15.58 90.53 27.55
C LEU A 14 -15.45 89.01 27.37
N SER A 15 -16.54 88.42 26.88
CA SER A 15 -16.61 87.31 25.90
C SER A 15 -15.51 86.24 25.90
N SER A 16 -15.89 85.03 26.28
CA SER A 16 -15.56 83.87 25.45
C SER A 16 -16.78 82.99 25.42
N ASP A 17 -17.38 82.91 24.24
CA ASP A 17 -18.45 82.00 23.90
C ASP A 17 -18.10 80.59 24.39
N TYR A 18 -18.92 80.08 25.29
CA TYR A 18 -18.99 78.66 25.54
C TYR A 18 -19.96 78.12 24.48
N GLU A 19 -19.43 77.67 23.33
CA GLU A 19 -20.16 76.82 22.36
C GLU A 19 -19.81 75.34 22.61
N PRO A 20 -20.43 74.66 23.59
CA PRO A 20 -20.22 73.22 23.78
C PRO A 20 -20.74 72.39 22.59
N GLY A 21 -21.64 72.94 21.77
CA GLY A 21 -22.29 72.21 20.68
C GLY A 21 -21.43 71.98 19.43
N THR A 22 -20.48 72.87 19.09
CA THR A 22 -19.70 72.76 17.84
C THR A 22 -18.48 71.84 17.97
N ALA A 23 -17.85 71.80 19.16
CA ALA A 23 -16.75 70.88 19.44
C ALA A 23 -17.22 69.41 19.55
N GLU A 24 -18.36 69.17 20.21
CA GLU A 24 -18.99 67.84 20.28
C GLU A 24 -19.45 67.36 18.89
N ALA A 25 -20.04 68.24 18.07
CA ALA A 25 -20.44 67.92 16.70
C ALA A 25 -19.25 67.53 15.80
N SER A 26 -18.13 68.27 15.88
CA SER A 26 -16.89 67.92 15.15
C SER A 26 -16.33 66.56 15.56
N SER A 27 -16.33 66.25 16.86
CA SER A 27 -15.87 64.96 17.38
C SER A 27 -16.74 63.80 16.90
N VAL A 28 -18.07 63.98 16.84
CA VAL A 28 -19.00 62.98 16.31
C VAL A 28 -18.78 62.74 14.82
N ILE A 29 -18.55 63.80 14.02
CA ILE A 29 -18.28 63.66 12.57
C ILE A 29 -16.97 62.89 12.33
N GLU A 30 -15.93 63.15 13.11
CA GLU A 30 -14.66 62.42 13.01
C GLU A 30 -14.82 60.93 13.33
N LEU A 31 -15.52 60.61 14.43
CA LEU A 31 -15.82 59.22 14.81
C LEU A 31 -16.64 58.50 13.72
N VAL A 32 -17.62 59.17 13.12
CA VAL A 32 -18.43 58.57 12.06
C VAL A 32 -17.61 58.34 10.78
N ARG A 33 -16.69 59.26 10.44
CA ARG A 33 -15.75 59.06 9.31
C ARG A 33 -14.84 57.85 9.55
N GLU A 34 -14.36 57.66 10.77
CA GLU A 34 -13.58 56.48 11.15
C GLU A 34 -14.40 55.19 10.98
N VAL A 35 -15.66 55.18 11.43
CA VAL A 35 -16.57 54.04 11.25
C VAL A 35 -16.82 53.73 9.77
N VAL A 36 -16.98 54.74 8.91
CA VAL A 36 -17.17 54.58 7.47
C VAL A 36 -15.90 54.04 6.80
N CYS A 37 -14.73 54.52 7.24
CA CYS A 37 -13.43 53.99 6.79
C CYS A 37 -13.30 52.50 7.15
N GLY A 38 -13.59 52.14 8.40
CA GLY A 38 -13.60 50.75 8.86
C GLY A 38 -14.60 49.86 8.12
N ALA A 39 -15.79 50.38 7.79
CA ALA A 39 -16.80 49.66 7.01
C ALA A 39 -16.36 49.43 5.55
N ARG A 40 -15.68 50.40 4.92
CA ARG A 40 -15.07 50.22 3.59
C ARG A 40 -14.00 49.14 3.62
N GLN A 41 -13.06 49.22 4.57
CA GLN A 41 -12.03 48.22 4.74
C GLN A 41 -12.61 46.82 4.99
N THR A 42 -13.64 46.72 5.85
CA THR A 42 -14.36 45.45 6.10
C THR A 42 -14.96 44.87 4.82
N THR A 43 -15.47 45.70 3.92
CA THR A 43 -16.02 45.26 2.62
C THR A 43 -14.93 44.69 1.72
N GLU A 44 -13.77 45.35 1.67
CA GLU A 44 -12.60 44.91 0.90
C GLU A 44 -12.03 43.61 1.44
N ASP A 45 -11.82 43.52 2.77
CA ASP A 45 -11.34 42.34 3.45
C ASP A 45 -12.30 41.15 3.28
N SER A 46 -13.62 41.39 3.36
CA SER A 46 -14.63 40.35 3.14
C SER A 46 -14.61 39.82 1.71
N ALA A 47 -14.40 40.70 0.72
CA ALA A 47 -14.27 40.29 -0.68
C ALA A 47 -13.01 39.45 -0.93
N ALA A 48 -11.87 39.87 -0.37
CA ALA A 48 -10.62 39.12 -0.45
C ALA A 48 -10.72 37.74 0.22
N ALA A 49 -11.35 37.68 1.39
CA ALA A 49 -11.60 36.42 2.11
C ALA A 49 -12.57 35.51 1.33
N SER A 50 -13.59 36.06 0.67
CA SER A 50 -14.55 35.28 -0.14
C SER A 50 -13.89 34.65 -1.37
N ASN A 51 -12.98 35.38 -2.03
CA ASN A 51 -12.18 34.83 -3.11
C ASN A 51 -11.27 33.68 -2.61
N THR A 52 -10.66 33.86 -1.44
CA THR A 52 -9.84 32.81 -0.81
C THR A 52 -10.69 31.57 -0.48
N ALA A 53 -11.88 31.75 0.10
CA ALA A 53 -12.82 30.67 0.36
C ALA A 53 -13.18 29.90 -0.92
N SER A 54 -13.44 30.61 -2.02
CA SER A 54 -13.74 30.00 -3.32
C SER A 54 -12.59 29.12 -3.84
N MET A 55 -11.34 29.57 -3.69
CA MET A 55 -10.17 28.74 -4.04
C MET A 55 -10.04 27.50 -3.17
N VAL A 56 -10.33 27.61 -1.87
CA VAL A 56 -10.29 26.44 -0.96
C VAL A 56 -11.34 25.40 -1.37
N VAL A 57 -12.57 25.82 -1.72
CA VAL A 57 -13.59 24.89 -2.25
C VAL A 57 -13.11 24.17 -3.50
N MET A 58 -12.46 24.88 -4.43
CA MET A 58 -11.88 24.25 -5.62
C MET A 58 -10.81 23.21 -5.26
N ASN A 59 -9.92 23.51 -4.32
CA ASN A 59 -8.89 22.58 -3.86
C ASN A 59 -9.51 21.34 -3.21
N VAL A 60 -10.54 21.49 -2.37
CA VAL A 60 -11.25 20.38 -1.74
C VAL A 60 -11.94 19.48 -2.78
N ARG A 61 -12.54 20.06 -3.84
CA ARG A 61 -13.11 19.29 -4.95
C ARG A 61 -12.05 18.52 -5.73
N MET A 62 -10.89 19.12 -5.98
CA MET A 62 -9.77 18.44 -6.63
C MET A 62 -9.28 17.25 -5.79
N VAL A 63 -9.10 17.46 -4.49
CA VAL A 63 -8.72 16.41 -3.54
C VAL A 63 -9.76 15.27 -3.52
N SER A 64 -11.05 15.60 -3.54
CA SER A 64 -12.13 14.60 -3.63
C SER A 64 -12.06 13.77 -4.92
N GLY A 65 -11.74 14.40 -6.06
CA GLY A 65 -11.50 13.69 -7.32
C GLY A 65 -10.30 12.73 -7.24
N MET A 66 -9.20 13.16 -6.62
CA MET A 66 -8.03 12.31 -6.39
C MET A 66 -8.35 11.12 -5.46
N MET A 67 -9.19 11.31 -4.45
CA MET A 67 -9.65 10.21 -3.59
C MET A 67 -10.48 9.18 -4.38
N GLY A 68 -11.32 9.62 -5.31
CA GLY A 68 -12.07 8.72 -6.19
C GLY A 68 -11.15 7.80 -7.01
N GLU A 69 -10.07 8.33 -7.58
CA GLU A 69 -9.05 7.53 -8.27
C GLU A 69 -8.34 6.57 -7.31
N MET A 70 -8.06 6.99 -6.08
CA MET A 70 -7.41 6.15 -5.08
C MET A 70 -8.30 4.96 -4.65
N VAL A 71 -9.61 5.17 -4.52
CA VAL A 71 -10.59 4.09 -4.27
C VAL A 71 -10.56 3.07 -5.41
N ARG A 72 -10.50 3.54 -6.67
CA ARG A 72 -10.38 2.65 -7.83
C ARG A 72 -9.09 1.83 -7.78
N GLY A 73 -7.96 2.47 -7.51
CA GLY A 73 -6.66 1.80 -7.37
C GLY A 73 -6.65 0.75 -6.25
N ILE A 74 -7.27 1.03 -5.11
CA ILE A 74 -7.40 0.06 -4.01
C ILE A 74 -8.25 -1.15 -4.42
N SER A 75 -9.34 -0.94 -5.15
CA SER A 75 -10.17 -2.03 -5.67
C SER A 75 -9.40 -2.92 -6.66
N GLU A 76 -8.57 -2.33 -7.51
CA GLU A 76 -7.67 -3.05 -8.42
C GLU A 76 -6.62 -3.85 -7.64
N ILE A 77 -5.99 -3.26 -6.62
CA ILE A 77 -5.05 -3.95 -5.73
C ILE A 77 -5.72 -5.13 -5.03
N LYS A 78 -6.94 -4.97 -4.51
CA LYS A 78 -7.71 -6.05 -3.86
C LYS A 78 -7.94 -7.22 -4.80
N THR A 79 -8.27 -6.95 -6.05
CA THR A 79 -8.45 -7.98 -7.09
C THR A 79 -7.13 -8.70 -7.38
N CYS A 80 -6.03 -7.95 -7.54
CA CYS A 80 -4.69 -8.50 -7.77
C CYS A 80 -4.22 -9.38 -6.60
N VAL A 81 -4.47 -8.95 -5.36
CA VAL A 81 -4.20 -9.70 -4.13
C VAL A 81 -4.94 -11.04 -4.13
N GLN A 82 -6.24 -11.03 -4.43
CA GLN A 82 -7.04 -12.25 -4.49
C GLN A 82 -6.52 -13.22 -5.57
N GLN A 83 -6.24 -12.72 -6.77
CA GLN A 83 -5.66 -13.53 -7.85
C GLN A 83 -4.30 -14.12 -7.46
N SER A 84 -3.48 -13.36 -6.73
CA SER A 84 -2.18 -13.82 -6.23
C SER A 84 -2.33 -14.93 -5.18
N GLN A 85 -3.31 -14.84 -4.28
CA GLN A 85 -3.63 -15.91 -3.31
C GLN A 85 -4.03 -17.20 -4.03
N GLU A 86 -4.93 -17.10 -5.01
CA GLU A 86 -5.38 -18.25 -5.80
C GLU A 86 -4.24 -18.88 -6.59
N ALA A 87 -3.37 -18.07 -7.20
CA ALA A 87 -2.20 -18.55 -7.94
C ALA A 87 -1.20 -19.27 -7.02
N ALA A 88 -0.90 -18.70 -5.85
CA ALA A 88 -0.03 -19.33 -4.86
C ALA A 88 -0.62 -20.65 -4.36
N ALA A 89 -1.92 -20.71 -4.08
CA ALA A 89 -2.59 -21.94 -3.65
C ALA A 89 -2.52 -23.05 -4.72
N ARG A 90 -2.74 -22.71 -6.01
CA ARG A 90 -2.59 -23.66 -7.12
C ARG A 90 -1.15 -24.19 -7.22
N ALA A 91 -0.17 -23.30 -7.06
CA ALA A 91 1.23 -23.68 -7.17
C ALA A 91 1.67 -24.61 -6.01
N VAL A 92 1.21 -24.35 -4.78
CA VAL A 92 1.43 -25.26 -3.63
C VAL A 92 0.83 -26.64 -3.91
N ALA A 93 -0.39 -26.72 -4.43
CA ALA A 93 -1.01 -27.99 -4.79
C ALA A 93 -0.22 -28.74 -5.87
N GLN A 94 0.27 -28.03 -6.90
CA GLN A 94 1.09 -28.63 -7.96
C GLN A 94 2.46 -29.11 -7.46
N SER A 95 3.11 -28.35 -6.58
CA SER A 95 4.35 -28.76 -5.92
C SER A 95 4.14 -29.99 -5.04
N SER A 96 3.05 -30.06 -4.28
CA SER A 96 2.71 -31.24 -3.48
C SER A 96 2.52 -32.50 -4.34
N GLN A 97 1.81 -32.39 -5.47
CA GLN A 97 1.69 -33.50 -6.42
C GLN A 97 3.06 -33.91 -7.01
N THR A 98 3.94 -32.94 -7.23
CA THR A 98 5.31 -33.21 -7.72
C THR A 98 6.14 -33.96 -6.67
N SER A 99 6.04 -33.57 -5.39
CA SER A 99 6.68 -34.29 -4.27
C SER A 99 6.21 -35.75 -4.20
N GLU A 100 4.91 -36.01 -4.34
CA GLU A 100 4.38 -37.38 -4.34
C GLU A 100 4.95 -38.22 -5.50
N ARG A 101 5.06 -37.62 -6.70
CA ARG A 101 5.67 -38.29 -7.87
C ARG A 101 7.15 -38.58 -7.67
N ILE A 102 7.88 -37.68 -7.02
CA ILE A 102 9.29 -37.87 -6.66
C ILE A 102 9.43 -39.06 -5.70
N GLU A 103 8.56 -39.17 -4.68
CA GLU A 103 8.56 -40.31 -3.76
C GLU A 103 8.22 -41.64 -4.44
N LEU A 104 7.25 -41.64 -5.36
CA LEU A 104 6.93 -42.81 -6.18
C LEU A 104 8.12 -43.24 -7.04
N LEU A 105 8.83 -42.28 -7.65
CA LEU A 105 10.01 -42.57 -8.45
C LEU A 105 11.15 -43.13 -7.58
N THR A 106 11.38 -42.59 -6.37
CA THR A 106 12.37 -43.14 -5.42
C THR A 106 12.07 -44.60 -5.11
N ARG A 107 10.82 -44.94 -4.79
CA ARG A 107 10.41 -46.33 -4.53
C ARG A 107 10.61 -47.24 -5.75
N ALA A 108 10.31 -46.75 -6.96
CA ALA A 108 10.56 -47.51 -8.18
C ALA A 108 12.06 -47.79 -8.40
N LEU A 109 12.92 -46.79 -8.19
CA LEU A 109 14.38 -46.95 -8.27
C LEU A 109 14.91 -47.95 -7.24
N ASP A 110 14.33 -47.98 -6.04
CA ASP A 110 14.66 -48.98 -5.01
C ASP A 110 14.33 -50.40 -5.45
N GLN A 111 13.16 -50.59 -6.05
CA GLN A 111 12.77 -51.91 -6.57
C GLN A 111 13.67 -52.37 -7.73
N ILE A 112 14.07 -51.46 -8.62
CA ILE A 112 14.99 -51.77 -9.71
C ILE A 112 16.37 -52.12 -9.15
N ALA A 113 16.87 -51.40 -8.13
CA ALA A 113 18.15 -51.69 -7.50
C ALA A 113 18.17 -53.08 -6.83
N LEU A 114 17.07 -53.47 -6.17
CA LEU A 114 16.93 -54.82 -5.61
C LEU A 114 16.96 -55.90 -6.70
N THR A 115 16.30 -55.65 -7.83
CA THR A 115 16.28 -56.57 -8.97
C THR A 115 17.65 -56.68 -9.62
N ALA A 116 18.34 -55.56 -9.86
CA ALA A 116 19.70 -55.54 -10.41
C ALA A 116 20.68 -56.31 -9.51
N LYS A 117 20.55 -56.17 -8.18
CA LYS A 117 21.35 -56.94 -7.21
C LYS A 117 21.06 -58.44 -7.28
N LEU A 118 19.81 -58.85 -7.45
CA LEU A 118 19.45 -60.26 -7.63
C LEU A 118 20.07 -60.82 -8.92
N ILE A 119 20.02 -60.07 -10.02
CA ILE A 119 20.62 -60.49 -11.30
C ILE A 119 22.14 -60.64 -11.16
N ASP A 120 22.82 -59.71 -10.49
CA ASP A 120 24.27 -59.82 -10.25
C ASP A 120 24.60 -61.07 -9.41
N ASN A 121 23.83 -61.35 -8.35
CA ASN A 121 24.01 -62.58 -7.56
C ASN A 121 23.85 -63.84 -8.43
N ILE A 122 22.83 -63.90 -9.30
CA ILE A 122 22.61 -65.02 -10.23
C ILE A 122 23.78 -65.14 -11.22
N ALA A 123 24.29 -64.02 -11.74
CA ALA A 123 25.44 -64.00 -12.64
C ALA A 123 26.71 -64.53 -11.94
N GLN A 124 26.96 -64.13 -10.70
CA GLN A 124 28.08 -64.64 -9.90
C GLN A 124 27.96 -66.14 -9.63
N GLU A 125 26.77 -66.63 -9.27
CA GLU A 125 26.53 -68.06 -9.05
C GLU A 125 26.69 -68.86 -10.35
N THR A 126 26.19 -68.34 -11.48
CA THR A 126 26.35 -68.94 -12.81
C THR A 126 27.82 -68.99 -13.22
N ASN A 127 28.59 -67.94 -12.94
CA ASN A 127 30.04 -67.91 -13.17
C ASN A 127 30.73 -69.02 -12.36
N MET A 128 30.36 -69.22 -11.09
CA MET A 128 30.90 -70.29 -10.25
C MET A 128 30.50 -71.69 -10.74
N LEU A 129 29.25 -71.89 -11.14
CA LEU A 129 28.77 -73.14 -11.74
C LEU A 129 29.53 -73.47 -13.04
N SER A 130 29.69 -72.49 -13.93
CA SER A 130 30.41 -72.66 -15.19
C SER A 130 31.89 -72.96 -14.99
N LEU A 131 32.51 -72.40 -13.94
CA LEU A 131 33.88 -72.70 -13.58
C LEU A 131 34.02 -74.17 -13.12
N ASN A 132 33.12 -74.64 -12.26
CA ASN A 132 33.10 -76.05 -11.83
C ASN A 132 32.90 -77.00 -13.02
N ALA A 133 32.01 -76.66 -13.95
CA ALA A 133 31.79 -77.43 -15.17
C ALA A 133 33.04 -77.45 -16.08
N ALA A 134 33.76 -76.33 -16.20
CA ALA A 134 35.01 -76.27 -16.97
C ALA A 134 36.11 -77.15 -16.36
N ILE A 135 36.21 -77.19 -15.02
CA ILE A 135 37.14 -78.06 -14.29
C ILE A 135 36.82 -79.54 -14.56
N GLU A 136 35.55 -79.93 -14.44
CA GLU A 136 35.16 -81.33 -14.65
C GLU A 136 35.29 -81.74 -16.12
N ALA A 137 35.01 -80.83 -17.07
CA ALA A 137 35.24 -81.04 -18.49
C ALA A 137 36.73 -81.27 -18.81
N ALA A 138 37.64 -80.51 -18.16
CA ALA A 138 39.08 -80.73 -18.27
C ALA A 138 39.50 -82.10 -17.70
N ARG A 139 38.86 -82.53 -16.59
CA ARG A 139 39.11 -83.83 -15.96
C ARG A 139 38.70 -85.01 -16.83
N ALA A 140 37.63 -84.86 -17.63
CA ALA A 140 37.17 -85.85 -18.61
C ALA A 140 38.06 -85.95 -19.87
N GLY A 141 39.10 -85.10 -20.01
CA GLY A 141 40.06 -85.17 -21.11
C GLY A 141 39.42 -84.94 -22.49
N GLN A 142 39.70 -85.83 -23.45
CA GLN A 142 39.18 -85.69 -24.83
C GLN A 142 37.65 -85.77 -24.91
N ALA A 143 37.00 -86.54 -24.03
CA ALA A 143 35.54 -86.67 -24.01
C ALA A 143 34.83 -85.38 -23.53
N GLY A 144 35.53 -84.53 -22.77
CA GLY A 144 34.99 -83.29 -22.20
C GLY A 144 35.17 -82.04 -23.07
N LYS A 145 35.83 -82.12 -24.24
CA LYS A 145 36.16 -80.93 -25.05
C LYS A 145 34.95 -80.08 -25.44
N GLY A 146 33.84 -80.70 -25.84
CA GLY A 146 32.60 -79.98 -26.16
C GLY A 146 32.00 -79.26 -24.94
N PHE A 147 31.99 -79.93 -23.80
CA PHE A 147 31.53 -79.34 -22.53
C PHE A 147 32.43 -78.19 -22.06
N ALA A 148 33.75 -78.27 -22.29
CA ALA A 148 34.68 -77.20 -21.95
C ALA A 148 34.40 -75.91 -22.72
N VAL A 149 34.04 -76.01 -24.01
CA VAL A 149 33.65 -74.85 -24.84
C VAL A 149 32.38 -74.20 -24.30
N VAL A 150 31.35 -75.01 -24.03
CA VAL A 150 30.08 -74.50 -23.47
C VAL A 150 30.30 -73.84 -22.11
N ALA A 151 31.08 -74.46 -21.22
CA ALA A 151 31.39 -73.89 -19.91
C ALA A 151 32.15 -72.55 -20.03
N GLY A 152 33.06 -72.43 -21.00
CA GLY A 152 33.73 -71.15 -21.31
C GLY A 152 32.78 -70.07 -21.77
N GLU A 153 31.83 -70.40 -22.64
CA GLU A 153 30.83 -69.46 -23.16
C GLU A 153 29.88 -68.97 -22.05
N VAL A 154 29.38 -69.89 -21.22
CA VAL A 154 28.53 -69.54 -20.05
C VAL A 154 29.29 -68.64 -19.08
N LYS A 155 30.58 -68.92 -18.84
CA LYS A 155 31.44 -68.07 -18.02
C LYS A 155 31.58 -66.66 -18.60
N ALA A 156 31.79 -66.53 -19.90
CA ALA A 156 31.85 -65.23 -20.56
C ALA A 156 30.53 -64.46 -20.44
N LEU A 157 29.40 -65.13 -20.66
CA LEU A 157 28.07 -64.55 -20.56
C LEU A 157 27.74 -64.06 -19.14
N SER A 158 28.11 -64.86 -18.12
CA SER A 158 27.93 -64.47 -16.72
C SER A 158 28.74 -63.21 -16.35
N LYS A 159 29.99 -63.10 -16.81
CA LYS A 159 30.81 -61.88 -16.60
C LYS A 159 30.23 -60.67 -17.30
N GLN A 160 29.75 -60.83 -18.53
CA GLN A 160 29.06 -59.77 -19.26
C GLN A 160 27.79 -59.31 -18.54
N THR A 161 27.05 -60.26 -17.96
CA THR A 161 25.84 -59.98 -17.16
C THR A 161 26.18 -59.17 -15.90
N SER A 162 27.18 -59.59 -15.11
CA SER A 162 27.64 -58.83 -13.93
C SER A 162 28.07 -57.40 -14.28
N LYS A 163 28.81 -57.23 -15.39
CA LYS A 163 29.20 -55.90 -15.87
C LYS A 163 27.99 -55.05 -16.24
N ALA A 164 27.02 -55.60 -16.95
CA ALA A 164 25.79 -54.89 -17.29
C ALA A 164 24.99 -54.48 -16.04
N THR A 165 24.93 -55.34 -15.02
CA THR A 165 24.27 -54.98 -13.74
C THR A 165 25.03 -53.91 -12.97
N GLU A 166 26.36 -53.86 -13.06
CA GLU A 166 27.17 -52.79 -12.46
C GLU A 166 26.89 -51.44 -13.13
N ASP A 167 26.83 -51.41 -14.46
CA ASP A 167 26.48 -50.22 -15.24
C ASP A 167 25.06 -49.72 -14.91
N ILE A 168 24.08 -50.63 -14.80
CA ILE A 168 22.71 -50.31 -14.35
C ILE A 168 22.74 -49.68 -12.94
N ASN A 169 23.48 -50.27 -12.00
CA ASN A 169 23.58 -49.75 -10.65
C ASN A 169 24.20 -48.34 -10.62
N GLN A 170 25.17 -48.06 -11.50
CA GLN A 170 25.73 -46.72 -11.63
C GLN A 170 24.70 -45.71 -12.13
N GLN A 171 23.91 -46.07 -13.15
CA GLN A 171 22.82 -45.22 -13.64
C GLN A 171 21.76 -44.97 -12.58
N LEU A 172 21.36 -46.00 -11.82
CA LEU A 172 20.39 -45.85 -10.73
C LEU A 172 20.88 -44.88 -9.65
N ARG A 173 22.17 -44.90 -9.31
CA ARG A 173 22.75 -43.92 -8.37
C ARG A 173 22.64 -42.50 -8.91
N SER A 174 22.97 -42.27 -10.18
CA SER A 174 22.85 -40.96 -10.81
C SER A 174 21.40 -40.45 -10.84
N ILE A 175 20.44 -41.32 -11.19
CA ILE A 175 19.02 -40.94 -11.22
C ILE A 175 18.51 -40.64 -9.82
N ARG A 176 18.87 -41.44 -8.80
CA ARG A 176 18.51 -41.17 -7.40
C ARG A 176 19.06 -39.82 -6.91
N GLN A 177 20.31 -39.51 -7.25
CA GLN A 177 20.91 -38.23 -6.89
C GLN A 177 20.13 -37.06 -7.50
N ALA A 178 19.83 -37.12 -8.80
CA ALA A 178 19.02 -36.11 -9.48
C ALA A 178 17.60 -36.01 -8.86
N ASN A 179 16.99 -37.13 -8.47
CA ASN A 179 15.68 -37.13 -7.82
C ASN A 179 15.70 -36.47 -6.43
N SER A 180 16.80 -36.64 -5.67
CA SER A 180 17.01 -35.98 -4.38
C SER A 180 17.19 -34.46 -4.52
N GLU A 181 17.94 -34.03 -5.55
CA GLU A 181 18.11 -32.62 -5.88
C GLU A 181 16.79 -31.97 -6.32
N LEU A 182 15.97 -32.69 -7.08
CA LEU A 182 14.61 -32.28 -7.44
C LEU A 182 13.73 -32.14 -6.19
N ALA A 183 13.77 -33.09 -5.25
CA ALA A 183 13.02 -33.02 -4.01
C ALA A 183 13.37 -31.76 -3.20
N THR A 184 14.67 -31.45 -3.10
CA THR A 184 15.17 -30.26 -2.41
C THR A 184 14.69 -28.97 -3.08
N SER A 185 14.72 -28.94 -4.41
CA SER A 185 14.26 -27.79 -5.20
C SER A 185 12.75 -27.57 -5.02
N VAL A 186 11.94 -28.63 -5.02
CA VAL A 186 10.49 -28.53 -4.76
C VAL A 186 10.21 -28.04 -3.34
N ALA A 187 11.00 -28.48 -2.35
CA ALA A 187 10.87 -27.99 -0.98
C ALA A 187 11.18 -26.49 -0.86
N ALA A 188 12.22 -26.00 -1.55
CA ALA A 188 12.53 -24.57 -1.61
C ALA A 188 11.39 -23.76 -2.25
N VAL A 189 10.83 -24.25 -3.37
CA VAL A 189 9.69 -23.63 -4.04
C VAL A 189 8.47 -23.54 -3.11
N ASN A 190 8.19 -24.57 -2.30
CA ASN A 190 7.11 -24.53 -1.31
C ASN A 190 7.34 -23.45 -0.23
N GLN A 191 8.59 -23.26 0.21
CA GLN A 191 8.95 -22.21 1.15
C GLN A 191 8.77 -20.81 0.56
N ASP A 192 9.11 -20.62 -0.71
CA ASP A 192 8.89 -19.37 -1.43
C ASP A 192 7.39 -19.06 -1.51
N PHE A 193 6.53 -20.05 -1.81
CA PHE A 193 5.09 -19.84 -1.82
C PHE A 193 4.50 -19.54 -0.44
N ALA A 194 5.02 -20.12 0.64
CA ALA A 194 4.61 -19.76 2.01
C ALA A 194 4.98 -18.30 2.34
N THR A 195 6.14 -17.84 1.88
CA THR A 195 6.57 -16.45 2.00
C THR A 195 5.65 -15.51 1.22
N ILE A 196 5.28 -15.88 -0.01
CA ILE A 196 4.31 -15.14 -0.83
C ILE A 196 2.96 -15.04 -0.13
N GLN A 197 2.44 -16.15 0.41
CA GLN A 197 1.16 -16.13 1.15
C GLN A 197 1.18 -15.15 2.34
N THR A 198 2.29 -15.13 3.09
CA THR A 198 2.47 -14.20 4.21
C THR A 198 2.52 -12.74 3.73
N ALA A 199 3.28 -12.47 2.66
CA ALA A 199 3.35 -11.13 2.08
C ALA A 199 1.98 -10.64 1.58
N VAL A 200 1.24 -11.50 0.89
CA VAL A 200 -0.10 -11.19 0.36
C VAL A 200 -1.11 -10.97 1.49
N ALA A 201 -1.01 -11.70 2.60
CA ALA A 201 -1.81 -11.42 3.80
C ALA A 201 -1.48 -10.04 4.38
N GLY A 202 -0.20 -9.66 4.45
CA GLY A 202 0.23 -8.32 4.87
C GLY A 202 -0.34 -7.21 3.98
N VAL A 203 -0.30 -7.39 2.65
CA VAL A 203 -0.91 -6.44 1.71
C VAL A 203 -2.42 -6.35 1.93
N THR A 204 -3.10 -7.46 2.19
CA THR A 204 -4.55 -7.47 2.46
C THR A 204 -4.90 -6.60 3.66
N THR A 205 -4.13 -6.70 4.75
CA THR A 205 -4.30 -5.86 5.93
C THR A 205 -4.09 -4.38 5.59
N ALA A 206 -2.98 -4.04 4.92
CA ALA A 206 -2.68 -2.67 4.54
C ALA A 206 -3.76 -2.05 3.63
N VAL A 207 -4.29 -2.83 2.68
CA VAL A 207 -5.41 -2.43 1.82
C VAL A 207 -6.66 -2.11 2.65
N GLY A 208 -6.97 -2.91 3.68
CA GLY A 208 -8.08 -2.63 4.59
C GLY A 208 -7.89 -1.34 5.40
N GLU A 209 -6.66 -1.07 5.86
CA GLU A 209 -6.32 0.18 6.56
C GLU A 209 -6.45 1.41 5.65
N TYR A 210 -6.05 1.29 4.38
CA TYR A 210 -6.18 2.37 3.40
C TYR A 210 -7.63 2.67 3.06
N ASP A 211 -8.50 1.66 2.96
CA ASP A 211 -9.93 1.85 2.73
C ASP A 211 -10.58 2.69 3.86
N GLY A 212 -10.27 2.34 5.12
CA GLY A 212 -10.72 3.10 6.29
C GLY A 212 -10.16 4.53 6.35
N SER A 213 -8.88 4.69 6.01
CA SER A 213 -8.23 6.01 5.97
C SER A 213 -8.86 6.89 4.90
N LEU A 214 -9.09 6.38 3.69
CA LEU A 214 -9.74 7.14 2.61
C LEU A 214 -11.15 7.57 2.95
N LYS A 215 -11.94 6.71 3.59
CA LYS A 215 -13.28 7.07 4.03
C LYS A 215 -13.22 8.26 5.00
N THR A 216 -12.29 8.21 5.96
CA THR A 216 -12.08 9.28 6.93
C THR A 216 -11.64 10.59 6.26
N ILE A 217 -10.71 10.53 5.30
CA ILE A 217 -10.26 11.71 4.55
C ILE A 217 -11.42 12.29 3.72
N THR A 218 -12.26 11.44 3.13
CA THR A 218 -13.44 11.88 2.36
C THR A 218 -14.43 12.62 3.26
N GLU A 219 -14.68 12.11 4.47
CA GLU A 219 -15.52 12.77 5.47
C GLU A 219 -14.96 14.14 5.88
N TYR A 220 -13.65 14.24 6.15
CA TYR A 220 -13.00 15.51 6.46
C TYR A 220 -13.02 16.51 5.30
N ALA A 221 -12.83 16.04 4.07
CA ALA A 221 -12.92 16.90 2.89
C ALA A 221 -14.33 17.46 2.72
N GLN A 222 -15.37 16.65 2.91
CA GLN A 222 -16.76 17.14 2.86
C GLN A 222 -17.02 18.16 3.97
N GLN A 223 -16.60 17.88 5.21
CA GLN A 223 -16.76 18.82 6.32
C GLN A 223 -16.02 20.14 6.07
N ALA A 224 -14.84 20.09 5.45
CA ALA A 224 -14.10 21.27 5.07
C ALA A 224 -14.83 22.09 3.99
N ALA A 225 -15.40 21.44 2.98
CA ALA A 225 -16.23 22.11 1.97
C ALA A 225 -17.41 22.84 2.61
N ASP A 226 -18.20 22.14 3.44
CA ASP A 226 -19.38 22.69 4.11
C ASP A 226 -19.00 23.89 5.02
N SER A 227 -17.88 23.79 5.73
CA SER A 227 -17.37 24.86 6.60
C SER A 227 -16.98 26.10 5.81
N VAL A 228 -16.33 25.92 4.65
CA VAL A 228 -15.89 27.03 3.79
C VAL A 228 -17.08 27.70 3.10
N GLU A 229 -18.11 26.94 2.71
CA GLU A 229 -19.37 27.50 2.23
C GLU A 229 -20.06 28.35 3.31
N GLY A 230 -20.05 27.88 4.57
CA GLY A 230 -20.53 28.66 5.71
C GLY A 230 -19.77 29.97 5.92
N ILE A 231 -18.43 29.94 5.82
CA ILE A 231 -17.58 31.15 5.89
C ILE A 231 -17.92 32.12 4.76
N ALA A 232 -18.06 31.64 3.52
CA ALA A 232 -18.42 32.48 2.38
C ALA A 232 -19.75 33.20 2.60
N SER A 233 -20.76 32.53 3.16
CA SER A 233 -22.04 33.15 3.52
C SER A 233 -21.90 34.22 4.62
N ILE A 234 -21.10 33.97 5.65
CA ILE A 234 -20.84 34.95 6.73
C ILE A 234 -20.14 36.19 6.15
N LEU A 235 -19.17 36.01 5.25
CA LEU A 235 -18.45 37.10 4.60
C LEU A 235 -19.39 37.95 3.72
N ASP A 236 -20.32 37.33 3.00
CA ASP A 236 -21.31 38.06 2.21
C ASP A 236 -22.23 38.91 3.09
N HIS A 237 -22.74 38.34 4.19
CA HIS A 237 -23.53 39.10 5.18
C HIS A 237 -22.73 40.24 5.82
N THR A 238 -21.45 40.01 6.13
CA THR A 238 -20.56 41.02 6.73
C THR A 238 -20.29 42.16 5.77
N ALA A 239 -19.99 41.85 4.50
CA ALA A 239 -19.83 42.84 3.45
C ALA A 239 -21.12 43.64 3.21
N ALA A 240 -22.28 42.98 3.20
CA ALA A 240 -23.57 43.65 3.05
C ALA A 240 -23.88 44.62 4.21
N ALA A 241 -23.63 44.20 5.45
CA ALA A 241 -23.80 45.06 6.63
C ALA A 241 -22.85 46.27 6.59
N ALA A 242 -21.60 46.07 6.20
CA ALA A 242 -20.62 47.14 6.07
C ALA A 242 -20.99 48.13 4.95
N ARG A 243 -21.43 47.66 3.78
CA ARG A 243 -21.95 48.51 2.69
C ARG A 243 -23.15 49.35 3.16
N ALA A 244 -24.08 48.76 3.91
CA ALA A 244 -25.23 49.47 4.44
C ALA A 244 -24.85 50.62 5.39
N ILE A 245 -23.77 50.49 6.17
CA ILE A 245 -23.24 51.58 7.01
C ILE A 245 -22.75 52.73 6.12
N VAL A 246 -21.96 52.43 5.10
CA VAL A 246 -21.43 53.41 4.14
C VAL A 246 -22.58 54.15 3.41
N GLU A 247 -23.58 53.41 2.94
CA GLU A 247 -24.75 53.98 2.25
C GLU A 247 -25.58 54.90 3.15
N LYS A 248 -25.86 54.46 4.38
CA LYS A 248 -26.60 55.28 5.36
C LYS A 248 -25.86 56.57 5.69
N PHE A 249 -24.53 56.54 5.80
CA PHE A 249 -23.73 57.73 6.02
C PHE A 249 -23.76 58.68 4.82
N GLN A 250 -23.61 58.17 3.59
CA GLN A 250 -23.73 59.00 2.38
C GLN A 250 -25.10 59.66 2.28
N HIS A 251 -26.16 58.97 2.70
CA HIS A 251 -27.50 59.55 2.75
C HIS A 251 -27.63 60.62 3.85
N PHE A 252 -26.95 60.42 4.99
CA PHE A 252 -26.88 61.42 6.06
C PHE A 252 -26.17 62.69 5.60
N GLU A 253 -24.99 62.58 4.98
CA GLU A 253 -24.23 63.72 4.43
C GLU A 253 -25.02 64.50 3.38
N LYS A 254 -25.77 63.81 2.52
CA LYS A 254 -26.64 64.47 1.53
C LYS A 254 -27.80 65.24 2.19
N ARG A 255 -28.40 64.71 3.26
CA ARG A 255 -29.46 65.41 3.99
C ARG A 255 -28.93 66.63 4.74
N SER A 256 -27.81 66.50 5.44
CA SER A 256 -27.24 67.60 6.22
C SER A 256 -26.77 68.77 5.33
N THR A 257 -26.28 68.49 4.12
CA THR A 257 -25.90 69.53 3.14
C THR A 257 -27.08 70.19 2.44
N THR A 258 -28.29 69.63 2.53
CA THR A 258 -29.52 70.19 1.93
C THR A 258 -30.33 71.03 2.95
N GLU A 259 -30.02 70.92 4.25
CA GLU A 259 -30.69 71.64 5.36
C GLU A 259 -29.96 72.91 5.82
N GLU A 260 -29.07 73.52 5.01
CA GLU A 260 -28.60 74.90 5.29
C GLU A 260 -29.80 75.87 5.16
N PRO A 261 -30.25 76.54 6.24
CA PRO A 261 -31.32 77.51 6.16
C PRO A 261 -30.79 78.82 5.57
N ASN A 262 -31.53 79.34 4.59
CA ASN A 262 -31.44 80.71 4.10
C ASN A 262 -31.76 81.73 5.20
#